data_AF-A0A958JX36-F1
#
_entry.id   AF-A0A958JX36-F1
#
_cell.length_a   1.000
_cell.length_b   1.000
_cell.length_c   1.000
_cell.angle_alpha   90.00
_cell.angle_beta   90.00
_cell.angle_gamma   90.00
#
_symmetry.space_group_name_H-M   'P 1'
#
loop_
_entity.id
_entity.type
_entity.pdbx_description
1 polymer ?
#
loop_
_entity_poly.entity_id
_entity_poly.type
_entity_poly.pdbx_seq_one_letter_code
_entity_poly.pdbx_strand_id
1 'polypeptide(L)' 'MEMNGLVILGFFLFPIVRGLAKMFGLYAVVEERQAQVFTLFGKVIGTIDTPGLQFPIIIFGPRALLVPFFG' A
#
# COMPACT_ATOMS: atom_id res chain seq x y z
N MET A 1 32.33 1.50 18.86
CA MET A 1 31.40 2.42 18.14
C MET A 1 30.58 1.70 17.06
N GLU A 2 30.36 0.39 17.15
CA GLU A 2 29.77 -0.38 16.02
C GLU A 2 28.33 -0.85 16.27
N MET A 3 27.89 -0.95 17.53
CA MET A 3 26.56 -1.49 17.85
C MET A 3 25.40 -0.50 17.64
N ASN A 4 25.67 0.82 17.72
CA ASN A 4 24.62 1.84 17.57
C ASN A 4 24.17 2.03 16.11
N GLY A 5 25.09 1.82 15.16
CA GLY A 5 24.80 2.02 13.73
C GLY A 5 23.75 1.05 13.19
N LEU A 6 23.81 -0.23 13.59
CA LEU A 6 22.87 -1.26 13.15
C LEU A 6 21.46 -1.03 13.71
N VAL A 7 21.34 -0.58 14.96
CA VAL A 7 20.05 -0.32 15.62
C VAL A 7 19.35 0.89 14.98
N ILE A 8 20.10 1.95 14.68
CA ILE A 8 19.57 3.14 14.00
C ILE A 8 19.13 2.78 12.58
N LEU A 9 19.94 2.02 11.83
CA LEU A 9 19.58 1.52 10.49
C LEU A 9 18.31 0.67 10.52
N GLY A 10 18.21 -0.29 11.43
CA GLY A 10 17.02 -1.15 11.56
C GLY A 10 15.75 -0.37 11.92
N PHE A 11 15.87 0.59 12.84
CA PHE A 11 14.75 1.45 13.24
C PHE A 11 14.27 2.36 12.12
N PHE A 12 15.17 2.80 11.23
CA PHE A 12 14.81 3.59 10.06
C PHE A 12 14.29 2.73 8.90
N LEU A 13 14.84 1.53 8.69
CA LEU A 13 14.44 0.64 7.59
C LEU A 13 12.99 0.15 7.75
N PHE A 14 12.56 -0.16 8.97
CA PHE A 14 11.24 -0.72 9.25
C PHE A 14 10.06 0.20 8.83
N PRO A 15 10.00 1.48 9.24
CA PRO A 15 8.98 2.41 8.79
C PRO A 15 9.13 2.73 7.29
N ILE A 16 10.34 2.73 6.73
CA ILE A 16 10.56 2.93 5.29
C ILE A 16 9.94 1.79 4.49
N VAL A 17 10.23 0.54 4.81
CA VAL A 17 9.68 -0.63 4.10
C VAL A 17 8.16 -0.67 4.24
N ARG A 18 7.62 -0.40 5.44
CA ARG A 18 6.17 -0.37 5.66
C ARG A 18 5.52 0.82 4.94
N GLY A 19 6.20 1.96 4.90
CA GLY A 19 5.80 3.16 4.19
C GLY A 19 5.77 2.91 2.68
N LEU A 20 6.82 2.31 2.11
CA LEU A 20 6.85 1.86 0.72
C LEU A 20 5.71 0.88 0.45
N ALA A 21 5.51 -0.15 1.26
CA ALA A 21 4.44 -1.13 1.03
C ALA A 21 3.04 -0.49 1.01
N LYS A 22 2.79 0.54 1.83
CA LYS A 22 1.58 1.37 1.76
C LYS A 22 1.55 2.29 0.55
N MET A 23 2.66 2.99 0.28
CA MET A 23 2.80 3.99 -0.79
C MET A 23 2.79 3.35 -2.18
N PHE A 24 3.12 2.08 -2.29
CA PHE A 24 2.98 1.25 -3.49
C PHE A 24 1.63 0.54 -3.56
N GLY A 25 0.72 0.74 -2.59
CA GLY A 25 -0.59 0.07 -2.61
C GLY A 25 -0.49 -1.45 -2.62
N LEU A 26 0.59 -2.01 -2.05
CA LEU A 26 0.86 -3.45 -2.07
C LEU A 26 -0.26 -4.21 -1.35
N TYR A 27 -0.77 -3.63 -0.26
CA TYR A 27 -1.91 -4.11 0.48
C TYR A 27 -2.84 -2.94 0.85
N ALA A 28 -4.13 -3.19 0.77
CA ALA A 28 -5.20 -2.32 1.24
C ALA A 28 -5.95 -3.05 2.35
N VAL A 29 -6.12 -2.39 3.48
CA VAL A 29 -6.98 -2.89 4.54
C VAL A 29 -8.34 -2.24 4.31
N VAL A 30 -9.32 -3.05 3.95
CA VAL A 30 -10.71 -2.61 3.81
C VAL A 30 -11.41 -2.96 5.13
N GLU A 31 -11.81 -1.93 5.88
CA GLU A 31 -12.57 -2.14 7.10
C GLU A 31 -14.01 -2.59 6.79
N GLU A 32 -14.67 -3.22 7.76
CA GLU A 32 -16.07 -3.62 7.60
C GLU A 32 -16.95 -2.40 7.27
N ARG A 33 -17.82 -2.58 6.27
CA ARG A 33 -18.67 -1.53 5.68
C ARG A 33 -17.94 -0.38 5.00
N GLN A 34 -16.67 -0.54 4.65
CA GLN A 34 -16.00 0.37 3.72
C GLN A 34 -15.89 -0.25 2.33
N ALA A 35 -16.05 0.60 1.31
CA ALA A 35 -15.72 0.25 -0.06
C ALA A 35 -14.60 1.19 -0.51
N GLN A 36 -13.44 0.62 -0.87
CA GLN A 36 -12.35 1.41 -1.42
C GLN A 36 -12.47 1.42 -2.94
N VAL A 37 -12.65 2.62 -3.49
CA VAL A 37 -12.69 2.86 -4.93
C VAL A 37 -11.27 3.20 -5.38
N PHE A 38 -10.75 2.41 -6.33
CA PHE A 38 -9.44 2.67 -6.92
C PHE A 38 -9.65 3.39 -8.25
N THR A 39 -9.14 4.62 -8.32
CA THR A 39 -9.12 5.44 -9.53
C THR A 39 -7.69 5.59 -10.01
N LEU A 40 -7.50 5.53 -11.33
CA LEU A 40 -6.22 5.75 -11.97
C LEU A 40 -6.41 6.70 -13.14
N PHE A 41 -5.71 7.84 -13.14
CA PHE A 41 -5.87 8.90 -14.14
C PHE A 41 -7.33 9.37 -14.31
N GLY A 42 -8.06 9.51 -13.20
CA GLY A 42 -9.47 9.90 -13.23
C GLY A 42 -10.43 8.82 -13.76
N LYS A 43 -9.95 7.60 -14.06
CA LYS A 43 -10.78 6.46 -14.48
C LYS A 43 -10.86 5.43 -13.35
N VAL A 44 -12.07 5.01 -12.99
CA VAL A 44 -12.28 3.94 -12.01
C VAL A 44 -11.72 2.64 -12.59
N ILE A 45 -10.69 2.09 -11.94
CA ILE A 45 -10.10 0.79 -12.31
C ILE A 45 -10.82 -0.37 -11.62
N GLY A 46 -11.48 -0.08 -10.49
CA GLY A 46 -12.40 -0.98 -9.82
C GLY A 46 -12.65 -0.60 -8.38
N THR A 47 -13.44 -1.41 -7.69
CA THR A 47 -13.86 -1.20 -6.30
C THR A 47 -13.62 -2.48 -5.51
N ILE A 48 -13.03 -2.36 -4.32
CA ILE A 48 -12.90 -3.46 -3.37
C ILE A 48 -13.88 -3.19 -2.22
N ASP A 49 -14.93 -4.00 -2.12
CA ASP A 49 -15.87 -3.98 -1.00
C ASP A 49 -15.63 -5.14 -0.01
N THR A 50 -14.80 -6.11 -0.39
CA THR A 50 -14.52 -7.27 0.45
C THR A 50 -13.69 -6.84 1.66
N PRO A 51 -14.23 -6.99 2.88
CA PRO A 51 -13.53 -6.59 4.10
C PRO A 51 -12.33 -7.51 4.34
N GLY A 52 -11.28 -6.93 4.92
CA GLY A 52 -10.04 -7.63 5.29
C GLY A 52 -8.80 -7.12 4.57
N LEU A 53 -7.75 -7.94 4.61
CA LEU A 53 -6.48 -7.65 3.94
C LEU A 53 -6.60 -8.00 2.47
N GLN A 54 -6.76 -6.97 1.64
CA GLN A 54 -6.87 -7.09 0.20
C GLN A 54 -5.54 -6.68 -0.43
N PHE A 55 -5.18 -7.30 -1.55
CA PHE A 55 -3.96 -7.01 -2.29
C PHE A 55 -4.35 -6.39 -3.64
N PRO A 56 -4.51 -5.05 -3.73
CA PRO A 56 -4.93 -4.36 -4.95
C PRO A 56 -4.03 -4.67 -6.14
N ILE A 57 -2.75 -4.94 -5.89
CA ILE A 57 -1.78 -5.32 -6.91
C ILE A 57 -2.09 -6.65 -7.59
N ILE A 58 -2.71 -7.60 -6.88
CA ILE A 58 -3.12 -8.89 -7.47
C ILE A 58 -4.41 -8.72 -8.25
N ILE A 59 -5.33 -7.89 -7.74
CA ILE A 59 -6.67 -7.72 -8.30
C ILE A 59 -6.66 -6.85 -9.57
N PHE A 60 -5.98 -5.70 -9.53
CA PHE A 60 -5.94 -4.75 -10.65
C PHE A 60 -4.61 -4.79 -11.45
N GLY A 61 -3.67 -5.60 -10.99
CA GLY A 61 -2.34 -5.77 -11.57
C GLY A 61 -1.37 -4.65 -11.15
N PRO A 62 -0.23 -4.50 -11.86
CA PRO A 62 0.77 -3.48 -11.55
C PRO A 62 0.26 -2.05 -11.70
N ARG A 63 -0.92 -1.85 -12.30
CA ARG A 63 -1.62 -0.56 -12.38
C ARG A 63 -2.07 -0.04 -11.01
N ALA A 64 -2.29 -0.93 -10.04
CA ALA A 64 -2.63 -0.56 -8.67
C ALA A 64 -1.50 0.19 -7.95
N LEU A 65 -0.23 -0.06 -8.32
CA LEU A 65 0.93 0.66 -7.78
C LEU A 65 0.89 2.15 -8.06
N LEU A 66 0.23 2.54 -9.15
CA LEU A 66 0.12 3.93 -9.58
C LEU A 66 -1.07 4.64 -8.92
N VAL A 67 -2.00 3.92 -8.29
CA VAL A 67 -3.16 4.52 -7.60
C VAL A 67 -2.72 5.50 -6.50
N PRO A 68 -1.83 5.16 -5.56
CA PRO A 68 -1.36 6.12 -4.55
C PRO A 68 -0.55 7.31 -5.13
N PHE A 69 -0.11 7.24 -6.38
CA PHE A 69 0.59 8.33 -7.07
C PHE A 69 -0.34 9.23 -7.91
N PHE A 70 -1.51 8.72 -8.33
CA PHE A 70 -2.41 9.39 -9.28
C PHE A 70 -3.87 9.47 -8.80
N GLY A 71 -4.15 8.99 -7.59
CA GLY A 71 -5.45 9.01 -6.92
C GLY A 71 -5.58 10.16 -5.95
#